data_AF-A0A7Y4VXN4-F1
#
_entry.id   AF-A0A7Y4VXN4-F1
#
_cell.length_a   1.000
_cell.length_b   1.000
_cell.length_c   1.000
_cell.angle_alpha   90.00
_cell.angle_beta   90.00
_cell.angle_gamma   90.00
#
_symmetry.space_group_name_H-M   'P 1'
#
loop_
_entity.id
_entity.type
_entity.pdbx_description
1 polymer ?
#
loop_
_entity_poly.entity_id
_entity_poly.type
_entity_poly.pdbx_seq_one_letter_code
_entity_poly.pdbx_strand_id
1 'polypeptide(L)'
;MGIVTRGLPALLALLVVAACGDRPVGPDLSAPVELRLVSPAGAEGAALVEIEGAGTAVAIDATEVVSEVIGGRTRVVLIRENPGELRFRFTPAEGERRGAATVIDVAGPDNAIRASIPGYRVEAVQ
;
A
#
# COMPACT_ATOMS: atom_id res chain seq x y z
N MET A 1 -56.37 -42.51 3.46
CA MET A 1 -55.28 -42.42 2.47
C MET A 1 -55.37 -41.04 1.83
N GLY A 2 -54.45 -40.09 1.95
CA GLY A 2 -53.18 -39.96 2.64
C GLY A 2 -52.87 -38.46 2.79
N ILE A 3 -52.14 -38.08 3.83
CA ILE A 3 -51.66 -36.72 4.08
C ILE A 3 -50.44 -36.49 3.19
N VAL A 4 -50.36 -35.36 2.47
CA VAL A 4 -49.08 -34.83 2.00
C VAL A 4 -49.01 -33.33 2.25
N THR A 5 -48.19 -32.99 3.24
CA THR A 5 -47.66 -31.67 3.56
C THR A 5 -46.52 -31.30 2.60
N ARG A 6 -46.27 -29.98 2.47
CA ARG A 6 -44.96 -29.29 2.23
C ARG A 6 -44.84 -28.53 0.91
N GLY A 7 -44.40 -27.27 1.03
CA GLY A 7 -43.54 -26.67 -0.01
C GLY A 7 -43.67 -25.19 -0.34
N LEU A 8 -43.88 -24.29 0.63
CA LEU A 8 -43.50 -22.88 0.50
C LEU A 8 -41.94 -22.80 0.48
N PRO A 9 -41.28 -21.79 -0.11
CA PRO A 9 -41.20 -21.36 -1.51
C PRO A 9 -39.73 -21.44 -2.04
N ALA A 10 -39.49 -21.82 -3.30
CA ALA A 10 -38.13 -21.78 -3.87
C ALA A 10 -37.83 -20.42 -4.54
N LEU A 11 -37.75 -19.38 -3.72
CA LEU A 11 -37.16 -18.09 -4.08
C LEU A 11 -35.63 -18.27 -4.16
N LEU A 12 -35.14 -18.93 -5.21
CA LEU A 12 -33.70 -19.02 -5.48
C LEU A 12 -33.22 -17.67 -6.01
N ALA A 13 -32.86 -16.81 -5.07
CA ALA A 13 -32.12 -15.58 -5.26
C ALA A 13 -30.80 -15.88 -6.01
N LEU A 14 -30.77 -15.50 -7.28
CA LEU A 14 -29.58 -15.51 -8.11
C LEU A 14 -28.68 -14.31 -7.73
N LEU A 15 -28.05 -14.39 -6.55
CA LEU A 15 -26.98 -13.48 -6.13
C LEU A 15 -25.70 -13.85 -6.87
N VAL A 16 -25.57 -13.41 -8.12
CA VAL A 16 -24.28 -13.38 -8.81
C VAL A 16 -23.51 -12.19 -8.25
N VAL A 17 -22.79 -12.43 -7.15
CA VAL A 17 -21.81 -11.48 -6.65
C VAL A 17 -20.69 -11.41 -7.69
N ALA A 18 -20.68 -10.34 -8.48
CA ALA A 18 -19.52 -9.91 -9.22
C ALA A 18 -18.41 -9.57 -8.20
N ALA A 19 -17.68 -10.59 -7.75
CA ALA A 19 -16.40 -10.41 -7.08
C ALA A 19 -15.37 -10.03 -8.14
N CYS A 20 -15.53 -8.86 -8.76
CA CYS A 20 -14.42 -8.15 -9.36
C CYS A 20 -13.48 -7.82 -8.21
N GLY A 21 -12.42 -8.62 -8.08
CA GLY A 21 -11.36 -8.35 -7.12
C GLY A 21 -10.73 -7.00 -7.46
N ASP A 22 -11.14 -5.97 -6.73
CA ASP A 22 -10.39 -4.73 -6.55
C ASP A 22 -9.07 -5.09 -5.86
N ARG A 23 -8.16 -5.72 -6.59
CA ARG A 23 -6.76 -5.74 -6.18
C ARG A 23 -6.29 -4.29 -6.30
N PRO A 24 -5.79 -3.67 -5.21
CA PRO A 24 -5.16 -2.37 -5.32
C PRO A 24 -4.10 -2.43 -6.41
N VAL A 25 -4.27 -1.64 -7.47
CA VAL A 25 -3.26 -1.51 -8.52
C VAL A 25 -2.12 -0.69 -7.92
N GLY A 26 -1.19 -1.38 -7.28
CA GLY A 26 0.06 -0.78 -6.80
C GLY A 26 1.03 -0.47 -7.95
N PRO A 27 2.09 0.30 -7.68
CA PRO A 27 3.14 0.54 -8.66
C PRO A 27 3.78 -0.78 -9.13
N ASP A 28 4.22 -0.84 -10.39
CA ASP A 28 5.01 -1.98 -10.88
C ASP A 28 6.43 -1.89 -10.32
N LEU A 29 6.76 -2.78 -9.37
CA LEU A 29 8.05 -2.84 -8.70
C LEU A 29 8.98 -3.91 -9.29
N SER A 30 8.79 -4.32 -10.54
CA SER A 30 9.65 -5.30 -11.22
C SER A 30 10.98 -4.73 -11.76
N ALA A 31 11.14 -3.41 -11.73
CA ALA A 31 12.36 -2.70 -12.12
C ALA A 31 12.62 -1.54 -11.13
N PRO A 32 13.83 -0.94 -11.14
CA PRO A 32 14.08 0.27 -10.38
C PRO A 32 13.04 1.34 -10.72
N VAL A 33 12.37 1.87 -9.71
CA VAL A 33 11.25 2.80 -9.87
C VAL A 33 11.30 3.85 -8.78
N GLU A 34 10.93 5.06 -9.18
CA GLU A 34 10.76 6.15 -8.24
C GLU A 34 9.35 6.15 -7.68
N LEU A 35 9.24 6.25 -6.36
CA LEU A 35 8.00 6.17 -5.62
C LEU A 35 7.79 7.44 -4.80
N ARG A 36 6.53 7.86 -4.68
CA ARG A 36 6.11 8.94 -3.79
C ARG A 36 4.97 8.49 -2.88
N LEU A 37 4.94 9.04 -1.66
CA LEU A 37 3.76 8.99 -0.83
C LEU A 37 2.73 10.00 -1.35
N VAL A 38 1.51 9.54 -1.60
CA VAL A 38 0.38 10.43 -1.81
C VAL A 38 -0.40 10.55 -0.51
N SER A 39 -0.34 11.73 0.10
CA SER A 39 -1.07 12.06 1.32
C SER A 39 -2.36 12.83 1.02
N PRO A 40 -3.51 12.43 1.61
CA PRO A 40 -4.72 13.24 1.61
C PRO A 40 -4.64 14.47 2.54
N ALA A 41 -3.68 14.51 3.47
CA ALA A 41 -3.51 15.61 4.43
C ALA A 41 -2.46 16.66 3.98
N GLY A 42 -1.84 16.47 2.82
CA GLY A 42 -0.84 17.40 2.27
C GLY A 42 0.59 17.05 2.70
N ALA A 43 1.36 18.05 3.12
CA ALA A 43 2.76 17.87 3.50
C ALA A 43 2.89 16.99 4.76
N GLU A 44 3.79 16.00 4.70
CA GLU A 44 4.05 15.06 5.80
C GLU A 44 5.51 15.16 6.27
N GLY A 45 5.75 14.77 7.52
CA GLY A 45 7.09 14.74 8.12
C GLY A 45 7.77 13.38 7.96
N ALA A 46 7.02 12.29 8.10
CA ALA A 46 7.56 10.94 7.93
C ALA A 46 6.51 9.92 7.49
N ALA A 47 6.96 8.78 6.96
CA ALA A 47 6.10 7.64 6.69
C ALA A 47 6.86 6.32 6.80
N LEU A 48 6.17 5.28 7.26
CA LEU A 48 6.61 3.90 7.16
C LEU A 48 5.83 3.23 6.02
N VAL A 49 6.58 2.70 5.06
CA VAL A 49 6.06 1.95 3.91
C VAL A 49 6.58 0.51 3.99
N GLU A 50 5.73 -0.45 3.68
CA GLU A 50 6.11 -1.85 3.49
C GLU A 50 5.91 -2.25 2.04
N ILE A 51 6.96 -2.81 1.45
CA ILE A 51 6.99 -3.28 0.06
C ILE A 51 7.09 -4.80 0.08
N GLU A 52 6.21 -5.47 -0.65
CA GLU A 52 6.32 -6.91 -0.88
C GLU A 52 7.54 -7.22 -1.75
N GLY A 53 8.37 -8.17 -1.32
CA GLY A 53 9.62 -8.53 -1.97
C GLY A 53 10.83 -7.84 -1.34
N ALA A 54 12.00 -8.46 -1.51
CA ALA A 54 13.27 -7.88 -1.11
C ALA A 54 13.74 -6.80 -2.09
N GLY A 55 14.42 -5.78 -1.57
CA GLY A 55 15.01 -4.72 -2.38
C GLY A 55 15.72 -3.69 -1.53
N THR A 56 16.15 -2.61 -2.17
CA THR A 56 16.79 -1.48 -1.53
C THR A 56 16.04 -0.19 -1.84
N ALA A 57 15.91 0.67 -0.83
CA ALA A 57 15.35 2.00 -1.00
C ALA A 57 16.45 3.05 -0.81
N VAL A 58 16.46 4.07 -1.65
CA VAL A 58 17.41 5.19 -1.54
C VAL A 58 16.68 6.53 -1.57
N ALA A 59 17.25 7.48 -0.86
CA ALA A 59 16.78 8.86 -0.75
C ALA A 59 16.64 9.54 -2.12
N ILE A 60 15.62 10.38 -2.22
CA ILE A 60 15.45 11.37 -3.28
C ILE A 60 15.21 12.73 -2.63
N ASP A 61 15.80 13.76 -3.22
CA ASP A 61 15.73 15.13 -2.74
C ASP A 61 16.12 15.24 -1.25
N ALA A 62 15.29 15.89 -0.43
CA ALA A 62 15.51 16.08 1.00
C ALA A 62 14.91 14.96 1.87
N THR A 63 14.43 13.86 1.28
CA THR A 63 13.91 12.72 2.03
C THR A 63 15.06 11.84 2.49
N GLU A 64 15.21 11.67 3.80
CA GLU A 64 16.05 10.64 4.38
C GLU A 64 15.33 9.28 4.31
N VAL A 65 16.09 8.23 4.05
CA VAL A 65 15.56 6.88 3.87
C VAL A 65 16.36 5.88 4.69
N VAL A 66 15.64 5.10 5.49
CA VAL A 66 16.17 3.92 6.17
C VAL A 66 15.36 2.73 5.70
N SER A 67 16.02 1.66 5.24
CA SER A 67 15.31 0.46 4.79
C SER A 67 15.94 -0.83 5.28
N GLU A 68 15.11 -1.82 5.56
CA GLU A 68 15.51 -3.15 5.99
C GLU A 68 14.61 -4.22 5.36
N VAL A 69 15.18 -5.36 4.99
CA VAL A 69 14.44 -6.53 4.50
C VAL A 69 14.14 -7.47 5.66
N ILE A 70 12.85 -7.67 5.96
CA ILE A 70 12.37 -8.52 7.06
C ILE A 70 11.29 -9.47 6.51
N GLY A 71 11.51 -10.78 6.64
CA GLY A 71 10.51 -11.78 6.25
C GLY A 71 10.10 -11.74 4.77
N GLY A 72 11.03 -11.38 3.87
CA GLY A 72 10.76 -11.26 2.43
C GLY A 72 10.00 -9.99 2.02
N ARG A 73 9.91 -9.00 2.92
CA ARG A 73 9.36 -7.68 2.65
C ARG A 73 10.40 -6.61 2.95
N THR A 74 10.37 -5.52 2.21
CA THR A 74 11.23 -4.36 2.48
C THR A 74 10.44 -3.33 3.26
N ARG A 75 10.88 -3.00 4.47
CA ARG A 75 10.36 -1.86 5.23
C ARG A 75 11.19 -0.63 4.95
N VAL A 76 10.53 0.48 4.67
CA VAL A 76 11.14 1.73 4.28
C VAL A 76 10.58 2.83 5.17
N VAL A 77 11.44 3.48 5.94
CA VAL A 77 11.11 4.69 6.71
C VAL A 77 11.61 5.88 5.90
N LEU A 78 10.69 6.81 5.63
CA LEU A 78 10.92 8.07 4.95
C LEU A 78 10.82 9.19 5.96
N ILE A 79 11.78 10.11 6.01
CA ILE A 79 11.80 11.22 6.96
C ILE A 79 12.18 12.51 6.23
N ARG A 80 11.54 13.63 6.57
CA ARG A 80 11.97 14.97 6.18
C ARG A 80 11.95 15.89 7.40
N GLU A 81 13.06 16.60 7.61
CA GLU A 81 13.13 17.65 8.63
C GLU A 81 12.15 18.80 8.35
N ASN A 82 12.04 19.18 7.07
CA ASN A 82 11.07 20.17 6.59
C ASN A 82 9.93 19.44 5.88
N PRO A 83 8.69 19.45 6.43
CA PRO A 83 7.58 18.67 5.90
C PRO A 83 7.30 18.96 4.42
N GLY A 84 6.96 17.92 3.67
CA GLY A 84 6.75 18.03 2.23
C GLY A 84 6.41 16.71 1.57
N GLU A 85 6.65 16.63 0.27
CA GLU A 85 6.54 15.39 -0.48
C GLU A 85 7.62 14.40 -0.02
N LEU A 86 7.23 13.14 0.23
CA LEU A 86 8.13 12.05 0.59
C LEU A 86 8.38 11.18 -0.65
N ARG A 87 9.62 11.15 -1.14
CA ARG A 87 10.03 10.42 -2.34
C ARG A 87 11.25 9.56 -2.09
N PHE A 88 11.30 8.44 -2.79
CA PHE A 88 12.43 7.52 -2.72
C PHE A 88 12.50 6.69 -4.01
N ARG A 89 13.68 6.18 -4.34
CA ARG A 89 13.83 5.18 -5.40
C ARG A 89 13.89 3.81 -4.77
N PHE A 90 13.08 2.89 -5.26
CA PHE A 90 13.13 1.48 -4.89
C PHE A 90 13.79 0.68 -6.01
N THR A 91 14.69 -0.22 -5.65
CA THR A 91 15.30 -1.19 -6.57
C THR A 91 15.00 -2.59 -6.06
N PRO A 92 14.21 -3.41 -6.79
CA PRO A 92 13.93 -4.78 -6.40
C PRO A 92 15.21 -5.62 -6.47
N ALA A 93 15.31 -6.62 -5.59
CA ALA A 93 16.36 -7.64 -5.68
C ALA A 93 16.16 -8.51 -6.94
N GLU A 94 17.23 -9.18 -7.39
CA GLU A 94 17.16 -10.03 -8.58
C GLU A 94 16.14 -11.17 -8.39
N GLY A 95 15.28 -11.37 -9.40
CA GLY A 95 14.26 -12.43 -9.40
C GLY A 95 12.96 -12.07 -8.68
N GLU A 96 12.93 -10.98 -7.92
CA GLU A 96 11.69 -10.41 -7.37
C GLU A 96 10.83 -9.86 -8.51
N ARG A 97 9.56 -10.26 -8.54
CA ARG A 97 8.62 -9.85 -9.60
C ARG A 97 7.33 -9.37 -8.96
N ARG A 98 7.06 -8.08 -9.12
CA ARG A 98 5.86 -7.36 -8.65
C ARG A 98 5.66 -7.45 -7.15
N GLY A 99 5.64 -6.29 -6.49
CA GLY A 99 5.25 -6.16 -5.10
C GLY A 99 4.21 -5.06 -4.94
N ALA A 100 3.28 -5.23 -4.00
CA ALA A 100 2.49 -4.10 -3.53
C ALA A 100 3.32 -3.25 -2.57
N ALA A 101 3.17 -1.92 -2.66
CA ALA A 101 3.66 -0.99 -1.65
C ALA A 101 2.47 -0.53 -0.80
N THR A 102 2.58 -0.70 0.51
CA THR A 102 1.52 -0.36 1.48
C THR A 102 2.04 0.67 2.47
N VAL A 103 1.26 1.71 2.72
CA VAL A 103 1.54 2.66 3.80
C VAL A 103 1.12 2.02 5.11
N ILE A 104 2.03 1.95 6.07
CA ILE A 104 1.79 1.34 7.38
C ILE A 104 1.53 2.42 8.42
N ASP A 105 2.29 3.51 8.37
CA ASP A 105 2.14 4.62 9.31
C ASP A 105 2.64 5.92 8.69
N VAL A 106 2.15 7.06 9.19
CA VAL A 106 2.51 8.40 8.75
C VAL A 106 2.59 9.34 9.94
N ALA A 107 3.63 10.16 9.98
CA ALA A 107 3.74 11.27 10.92
C ALA A 107 3.54 12.60 10.19
N GLY A 108 2.71 13.45 10.79
CA GLY A 108 2.45 14.79 10.33
C GLY A 108 3.65 15.74 10.45
N PRO A 109 3.49 16.99 9.98
CA PRO A 109 4.51 18.03 10.11
C PRO A 109 4.81 18.40 11.57
N ASP A 110 3.92 18.04 12.49
CA ASP A 110 4.01 18.22 13.93
C ASP A 110 4.68 17.03 14.65
N ASN A 111 5.23 16.06 13.91
CA ASN A 111 5.78 14.80 14.41
C ASN A 111 4.75 13.92 15.16
N ALA A 112 3.46 14.17 14.97
CA ALA A 112 2.41 13.33 15.52
C ALA A 112 2.02 12.23 14.52
N ILE A 113 1.88 11.00 15.00
CA ILE A 113 1.35 9.89 14.21
C ILE A 113 -0.10 10.16 13.82
N ARG A 114 -0.43 9.92 12.55
CA ARG A 114 -1.80 10.05 12.03
C ARG A 114 -2.66 8.96 12.67
N ALA A 115 -3.77 9.37 13.30
CA ALA A 115 -4.71 8.43 13.91
C ALA A 115 -5.41 7.50 12.88
N SER A 116 -5.36 7.85 11.60
CA SER A 116 -5.95 7.07 10.51
C SER A 116 -5.17 7.30 9.22
N ILE A 117 -4.98 6.22 8.46
CA ILE A 117 -4.29 6.21 7.16
C ILE A 117 -5.14 5.84 5.91
N PRO A 118 -6.49 5.70 5.94
CA PRO A 118 -7.26 5.60 4.71
C PRO A 118 -6.99 6.76 3.74
N GLY A 119 -6.83 6.44 2.46
CA GLY A 119 -6.54 7.42 1.40
C GLY A 119 -5.05 7.68 1.16
N TYR A 120 -4.17 7.30 2.10
CA TYR A 120 -2.74 7.27 1.88
C TYR A 120 -2.37 6.10 0.96
N ARG A 121 -1.46 6.35 0.01
CA ARG A 121 -0.97 5.33 -0.91
C ARG A 121 0.43 5.68 -1.41
N VAL A 122 1.09 4.70 -2.02
CA VAL A 122 2.36 4.89 -2.71
C VAL A 122 2.11 4.79 -4.21
N GLU A 123 2.62 5.74 -4.98
CA GLU A 123 2.52 5.77 -6.44
C GLU A 123 3.90 5.83 -7.07
N ALA A 124 4.02 5.29 -8.28
CA ALA A 124 5.18 5.53 -9.12
C ALA A 124 5.17 6.96 -9.68
N VAL A 125 6.33 7.61 -9.65
CA VAL A 125 6.55 8.88 -10.32
C VAL A 125 6.88 8.58 -11.79
N GLN A 126 6.06 9.10 -12.71
CA GLN A 126 6.28 9.01 -14.16
C GLN A 126 7.11 10.19 -14.66
#